data_AF-F8P3G5-F1
#
_entry.id   AF-F8P3G5-F1
#
_cell.length_a   1.000
_cell.length_b   1.000
_cell.length_c   1.000
_cell.angle_alpha   90.00
_cell.angle_beta   90.00
_cell.angle_gamma   90.00
#
_symmetry.space_group_name_H-M   'P 1'
#
loop_
_entity.id
_entity.type
_entity.pdbx_description
1 polymer ?
#
loop_
_entity_poly.entity_id
_entity_poly.type
_entity_poly.pdbx_seq_one_letter_code
_entity_poly.pdbx_strand_id
1 'polypeptide(L)'
;MLALPSPPLVEEYDGVPLVYLHDDAKDVKALLQTIYDPSYLPYPLHAKSTPLLSGLLKLAMKYEVDFLRNRIVQNAIASWPRDLAAWDKIEDNIDFQTKSGKHDIDVLPNPVYAIRIGRDCNIPEILPLAYYALSWQPTPKLSDSVSRFGWDRQALSREELEIFNLGKEGILTFILEHSAMDPTNLWMCGQRECSGRLDAVLLLWREIITELMMRPYALLLLRQKASEIRNDKCEAFVSCVSCRSQISKKLREVRKRLFEELPNLFQVCLS
;
A
#
# COMPACT_ATOMS: atom_id res chain seq x y z
N MET A 1 -57.84 -7.53 -24.39
CA MET A 1 -57.25 -6.21 -24.12
C MET A 1 -56.63 -6.25 -22.73
N LEU A 2 -55.31 -6.18 -22.63
CA LEU A 2 -54.61 -6.04 -21.35
C LEU A 2 -54.51 -4.54 -21.07
N ALA A 3 -55.45 -4.01 -20.29
CA ALA A 3 -55.34 -2.64 -19.79
C ALA A 3 -54.34 -2.64 -18.63
N LEU A 4 -53.25 -1.90 -18.77
CA LEU A 4 -52.35 -1.64 -17.64
C LEU A 4 -53.14 -0.84 -16.60
N PRO A 5 -53.15 -1.25 -15.32
CA PRO A 5 -53.81 -0.48 -14.27
C PRO A 5 -53.23 0.94 -14.23
N SER A 6 -54.11 1.94 -14.14
CA SER A 6 -53.69 3.34 -13.96
C SER A 6 -52.74 3.42 -12.77
N PRO A 7 -51.56 4.06 -12.91
CA PRO A 7 -50.64 4.16 -11.80
C PRO A 7 -51.34 4.88 -10.63
N PRO A 8 -51.11 4.43 -9.38
CA PRO A 8 -51.60 5.16 -8.21
C PRO A 8 -51.14 6.62 -8.28
N LEU A 9 -51.92 7.54 -7.70
CA LEU A 9 -51.57 8.96 -7.55
C LEU A 9 -50.11 9.07 -7.14
N VAL A 10 -49.27 9.60 -8.04
CA VAL A 10 -47.85 9.81 -7.78
C VAL A 10 -47.77 10.90 -6.74
N GLU A 11 -47.15 10.63 -5.58
CA GLU A 11 -46.90 11.67 -4.59
C GLU A 11 -46.10 12.80 -5.24
N GLU A 12 -46.47 14.05 -4.96
CA GLU A 12 -45.81 15.23 -5.50
C GLU A 12 -45.19 16.05 -4.36
N TYR A 13 -44.08 16.70 -4.67
CA TYR A 13 -43.43 17.69 -3.81
C TYR A 13 -43.18 18.94 -4.66
N ASP A 14 -43.66 20.10 -4.21
CA ASP A 14 -43.62 21.37 -4.98
C ASP A 14 -44.16 21.26 -6.42
N GLY A 15 -45.20 20.45 -6.62
CA GLY A 15 -45.87 20.28 -7.92
C GLY A 15 -45.07 19.44 -8.94
N VAL A 16 -44.03 18.72 -8.50
CA VAL A 16 -43.30 17.74 -9.31
C VAL A 16 -43.37 16.34 -8.68
N PRO A 17 -43.27 15.26 -9.48
CA PRO A 17 -43.23 13.89 -8.96
C PRO A 17 -42.14 13.70 -7.90
N LEU A 18 -42.54 13.22 -6.73
CA LEU A 18 -41.64 12.92 -5.63
C LEU A 18 -40.95 11.57 -5.85
N VAL A 19 -39.61 11.56 -5.75
CA VAL A 19 -38.80 10.35 -5.83
C VAL A 19 -38.10 10.12 -4.51
N TYR A 20 -38.39 8.98 -3.87
CA TYR A 20 -37.70 8.57 -2.65
C TYR A 20 -36.38 7.87 -2.98
N LEU A 21 -35.29 8.41 -2.45
CA LEU A 21 -33.97 7.79 -2.49
C LEU A 21 -33.71 7.14 -1.13
N HIS A 22 -33.31 5.86 -1.14
CA HIS A 22 -32.98 5.10 0.08
C HIS A 22 -31.50 5.17 0.46
N ASP A 23 -30.72 5.96 -0.27
CA ASP A 23 -29.29 6.11 -0.10
C ASP A 23 -28.95 7.18 0.94
N ASP A 24 -27.72 7.16 1.44
CA ASP A 24 -27.28 8.16 2.42
C ASP A 24 -27.32 9.57 1.79
N ALA A 25 -27.95 10.50 2.51
CA ALA A 25 -28.15 11.86 2.02
C ALA A 25 -26.83 12.59 1.73
N LYS A 26 -25.74 12.28 2.45
CA LYS A 26 -24.41 12.88 2.20
C LYS A 26 -23.81 12.35 0.90
N ASP A 27 -23.96 11.06 0.63
CA ASP A 27 -23.46 10.43 -0.59
C ASP A 27 -24.24 10.95 -1.81
N VAL A 28 -25.57 11.04 -1.71
CA VAL A 28 -26.42 11.60 -2.77
C VAL A 28 -26.07 13.06 -3.04
N LYS A 29 -25.89 13.87 -1.98
CA LYS A 29 -25.46 15.25 -2.12
C LYS A 29 -24.11 15.34 -2.82
N ALA A 30 -23.13 14.53 -2.42
CA ALA A 30 -21.81 14.51 -3.04
C ALA A 30 -21.88 14.11 -4.52
N LEU A 31 -22.70 13.11 -4.87
CA LEU A 31 -22.92 12.69 -6.24
C LEU A 31 -23.46 13.83 -7.08
N LEU A 32 -24.54 14.47 -6.63
CA LEU A 32 -25.15 15.61 -7.31
C LEU A 32 -24.14 16.75 -7.46
N GLN A 33 -23.43 17.12 -6.39
CA GLN A 33 -22.39 18.15 -6.44
C GLN A 33 -21.31 17.83 -7.47
N THR A 34 -20.88 16.57 -7.59
CA THR A 34 -19.86 16.18 -8.56
C THR A 34 -20.38 16.17 -10.00
N ILE A 35 -21.68 15.90 -10.20
CA ILE A 35 -22.33 15.97 -11.51
C ILE A 35 -22.43 17.43 -11.97
N TYR A 36 -22.81 18.35 -11.08
CA TYR A 36 -22.92 19.78 -11.41
C TYR A 36 -21.55 20.47 -11.49
N ASP A 37 -20.63 20.10 -10.61
CA ASP A 37 -19.27 20.63 -10.54
C ASP A 37 -18.25 19.48 -10.43
N PRO A 38 -17.65 19.07 -11.55
CA PRO A 38 -16.64 18.03 -11.55
C PRO A 38 -15.38 18.39 -10.74
N SER A 39 -15.17 19.65 -10.34
CA SER A 39 -14.04 20.04 -9.48
C SER A 39 -14.24 19.66 -8.01
N TYR A 40 -15.45 19.26 -7.63
CA TYR A 40 -15.78 18.77 -6.29
C TYR A 40 -15.05 17.47 -5.92
N LEU A 41 -14.64 16.68 -6.92
CA LEU A 41 -13.90 15.44 -6.69
C LEU A 41 -12.45 15.74 -6.27
N PRO A 42 -12.01 15.35 -5.06
CA PRO A 42 -10.67 15.66 -4.58
C PRO A 42 -9.59 15.00 -5.43
N TYR A 43 -8.52 15.75 -5.73
CA TYR A 43 -7.31 15.29 -6.39
C TYR A 43 -6.09 15.96 -5.75
N PRO A 44 -5.05 15.21 -5.34
CA PRO A 44 -4.94 13.74 -5.35
C PRO A 44 -5.78 13.07 -4.24
N LEU A 45 -5.92 11.75 -4.28
CA LEU A 45 -6.66 11.02 -3.25
C LEU A 45 -5.86 10.96 -1.95
N HIS A 46 -6.35 11.63 -0.92
CA HIS A 46 -5.76 11.59 0.41
C HIS A 46 -6.57 10.68 1.35
N ALA A 47 -5.95 10.24 2.45
CA ALA A 47 -6.59 9.36 3.42
C ALA A 47 -7.93 9.95 3.93
N LYS A 48 -7.99 11.27 4.14
CA LYS A 48 -9.19 12.01 4.58
C LYS A 48 -10.34 11.99 3.56
N SER A 49 -10.03 11.85 2.26
CA SER A 49 -11.03 11.83 1.19
C SER A 49 -11.70 10.46 1.01
N THR A 50 -11.14 9.41 1.65
CA THR A 50 -11.59 8.02 1.54
C THR A 50 -13.10 7.82 1.77
N PRO A 51 -13.73 8.34 2.85
CA PRO A 51 -15.15 8.08 3.10
C PRO A 51 -16.06 8.67 2.01
N LEU A 52 -15.76 9.90 1.59
CA LEU A 52 -16.48 10.60 0.52
C LEU A 52 -16.42 9.82 -0.79
N LEU A 53 -15.23 9.34 -1.16
CA LEU A 53 -15.02 8.64 -2.42
C LEU A 53 -15.65 7.24 -2.42
N SER A 54 -15.72 6.57 -1.27
CA SER A 54 -16.41 5.29 -1.14
C SER A 54 -17.91 5.43 -1.40
N GLY A 55 -18.54 6.46 -0.84
CA GLY A 55 -19.96 6.76 -1.07
C GLY A 55 -20.23 7.16 -2.52
N LEU A 56 -19.41 8.06 -3.05
CA LEU A 56 -19.47 8.49 -4.46
C LEU A 56 -19.33 7.31 -5.43
N LEU A 57 -18.34 6.44 -5.24
CA LEU A 57 -18.13 5.29 -6.11
C LEU A 57 -19.31 4.32 -6.06
N LYS A 58 -19.82 4.03 -4.85
CA LYS A 58 -20.99 3.17 -4.67
C LYS A 58 -22.20 3.69 -5.44
N LEU A 59 -22.51 4.99 -5.32
CA LEU A 59 -23.63 5.57 -6.06
C LEU A 59 -23.37 5.71 -7.55
N ALA A 60 -22.12 6.02 -7.96
CA ALA A 60 -21.75 6.06 -9.37
C ALA A 60 -21.95 4.70 -10.05
N MET A 61 -21.62 3.59 -9.36
CA MET A 61 -21.90 2.24 -9.87
C MET A 61 -23.40 1.93 -9.86
N LYS A 62 -24.12 2.28 -8.78
CA LYS A 62 -25.57 2.03 -8.66
C LYS A 62 -26.41 2.74 -9.72
N TYR A 63 -26.04 3.98 -10.04
CA TYR A 63 -26.76 4.83 -11.00
C TYR A 63 -26.07 4.93 -12.36
N GLU A 64 -25.10 4.06 -12.64
CA GLU A 64 -24.41 3.97 -13.94
C GLU A 64 -23.82 5.32 -14.41
N VAL A 65 -23.24 6.08 -13.46
CA VAL A 65 -22.57 7.36 -13.73
C VAL A 65 -21.12 7.10 -14.15
N ASP A 66 -20.96 6.61 -15.37
CA ASP A 66 -19.68 6.09 -15.88
C ASP A 66 -18.52 7.11 -15.84
N PHE A 67 -18.78 8.38 -16.18
CA PHE A 67 -17.73 9.39 -16.18
C PHE A 67 -17.11 9.57 -14.79
N LEU A 68 -17.93 9.48 -13.74
CA LEU A 68 -17.50 9.63 -12.35
C LEU A 68 -16.73 8.40 -11.89
N ARG A 69 -17.26 7.20 -12.20
CA ARG A 69 -16.54 5.94 -11.96
C ARG A 69 -15.16 5.97 -12.61
N ASN A 70 -15.08 6.29 -13.89
CA ASN A 70 -13.82 6.33 -14.65
C ASN A 70 -12.84 7.34 -14.05
N ARG A 71 -13.33 8.50 -13.61
CA ARG A 71 -12.49 9.52 -12.98
C ARG A 71 -11.95 9.08 -11.61
N ILE A 72 -12.77 8.42 -10.78
CA ILE A 72 -12.32 7.85 -9.50
C ILE A 72 -11.25 6.78 -9.75
N VAL A 73 -11.47 5.89 -10.72
CA VAL A 73 -10.53 4.84 -11.13
C VAL A 73 -9.18 5.43 -11.57
N GLN A 74 -9.20 6.42 -12.48
CA GLN A 74 -7.99 7.08 -12.96
C GLN A 74 -7.23 7.77 -11.83
N ASN A 75 -7.95 8.43 -10.92
CA ASN A 75 -7.35 9.10 -9.77
C ASN A 75 -6.74 8.10 -8.78
N ALA A 76 -7.41 6.96 -8.55
CA ALA A 76 -6.87 5.86 -7.76
C ALA A 76 -5.57 5.34 -8.36
N ILE A 77 -5.55 4.98 -9.66
CA ILE A 77 -4.33 4.51 -10.34
C ILE A 77 -3.21 5.55 -10.24
N ALA A 78 -3.51 6.83 -10.51
CA ALA A 78 -2.51 7.90 -10.49
C ALA A 78 -1.96 8.21 -9.08
N SER A 79 -2.73 7.89 -8.03
CA SER A 79 -2.32 8.12 -6.64
C SER A 79 -1.41 7.00 -6.10
N TRP A 80 -1.29 5.87 -6.80
CA TRP A 80 -0.43 4.76 -6.40
C TRP A 80 0.88 4.75 -7.22
N PRO A 81 2.03 4.58 -6.57
CA PRO A 81 3.32 4.52 -7.26
C PRO A 81 3.42 3.24 -8.11
N ARG A 82 3.99 3.37 -9.31
CA ARG A 82 4.08 2.27 -10.30
C ARG A 82 5.45 1.60 -10.36
N ASP A 83 6.45 2.21 -9.73
CA ASP A 83 7.82 1.72 -9.73
C ASP A 83 8.49 2.00 -8.39
N LEU A 84 9.62 1.33 -8.17
CA LEU A 84 10.38 1.42 -6.92
C LEU A 84 10.92 2.84 -6.66
N ALA A 85 11.16 3.65 -7.70
CA ALA A 85 11.65 5.02 -7.54
C ALA A 85 10.53 5.99 -7.12
N ALA A 86 9.30 5.77 -7.59
CA ALA A 86 8.11 6.47 -7.11
C ALA A 86 7.82 6.08 -5.66
N TRP A 87 8.00 4.79 -5.31
CA TRP A 87 7.92 4.32 -3.93
C TRP A 87 8.99 4.97 -3.02
N ASP A 88 10.22 5.14 -3.53
CA ASP A 88 11.31 5.79 -2.79
C ASP A 88 10.95 7.21 -2.33
N LYS A 89 10.23 7.97 -3.17
CA LYS A 89 9.78 9.34 -2.84
C LYS A 89 8.78 9.36 -1.69
N ILE A 90 7.91 8.35 -1.62
CA ILE A 90 6.95 8.18 -0.53
C ILE A 90 7.70 7.84 0.76
N GLU A 91 8.64 6.89 0.72
CA GLU A 91 9.50 6.56 1.85
C GLU A 91 10.26 7.80 2.38
N ASP A 92 10.83 8.61 1.48
CA ASP A 92 11.57 9.82 1.85
C ASP A 92 10.67 10.88 2.51
N ASN A 93 9.44 11.04 2.01
CA ASN A 93 8.47 11.94 2.62
C ASN A 93 8.04 11.46 4.02
N ILE A 94 7.86 10.15 4.20
CA ILE A 94 7.49 9.55 5.50
C ILE A 94 8.63 9.71 6.52
N ASP A 95 9.88 9.52 6.09
CA ASP A 95 11.06 9.74 6.92
C ASP A 95 11.21 11.22 7.31
N PHE A 96 11.04 12.14 6.35
CA PHE A 96 11.06 13.59 6.61
C PHE A 96 9.98 14.02 7.61
N GLN A 97 8.76 13.52 7.46
CA GLN A 97 7.65 13.80 8.37
C GLN A 97 7.87 13.21 9.77
N THR A 98 8.40 11.99 9.84
CA THR A 98 8.74 11.37 11.12
C THR A 98 9.81 12.16 11.87
N LYS A 99 10.85 12.63 11.16
CA LYS A 99 11.94 13.43 11.75
C LYS A 99 11.52 14.86 12.13
N SER A 100 10.61 15.47 11.36
CA SER A 100 10.15 16.84 11.60
C SER A 100 9.04 16.95 12.66
N GLY A 101 8.53 15.82 13.17
CA GLY A 101 7.39 15.79 14.10
C GLY A 101 6.06 16.24 13.47
N LYS A 102 6.04 16.54 12.16
CA LYS A 102 4.83 16.85 11.40
C LYS A 102 4.24 15.54 10.91
N HIS A 103 3.18 15.07 11.56
CA HIS A 103 2.47 13.87 11.14
C HIS A 103 1.34 14.27 10.18
N ASP A 104 1.68 14.53 8.92
CA ASP A 104 0.63 14.71 7.92
C ASP A 104 0.14 13.32 7.48
N ILE A 105 -1.16 13.09 7.58
CA ILE A 105 -1.79 11.77 7.34
C ILE A 105 -1.85 11.45 5.82
N ASP A 106 -1.37 12.37 4.99
CA ASP A 106 -1.71 12.47 3.57
C ASP A 106 -0.58 12.02 2.62
N VAL A 107 0.44 11.29 3.11
CA VAL A 107 1.60 10.85 2.30
C VAL A 107 1.27 9.72 1.33
N LEU A 108 0.35 8.83 1.69
CA LEU A 108 -0.14 7.74 0.85
C LEU A 108 -1.68 7.72 0.91
N PRO A 109 -2.36 7.40 -0.20
CA PRO A 109 -3.77 7.03 -0.13
C PRO A 109 -3.99 5.92 0.91
N ASN A 110 -5.20 5.85 1.48
CA ASN A 110 -5.53 4.79 2.41
C ASN A 110 -5.47 3.41 1.69
N PRO A 111 -4.58 2.48 2.08
CA PRO A 111 -4.43 1.17 1.44
C PRO A 111 -5.69 0.32 1.54
N VAL A 112 -6.46 0.43 2.63
CA VAL A 112 -7.74 -0.29 2.78
C VAL A 112 -8.72 0.16 1.70
N TYR A 113 -8.77 1.46 1.44
CA TYR A 113 -9.61 2.01 0.39
C TYR A 113 -9.14 1.61 -1.00
N ALA A 114 -7.83 1.65 -1.23
CA ALA A 114 -7.24 1.22 -2.50
C ALA A 114 -7.49 -0.26 -2.80
N ILE A 115 -7.41 -1.13 -1.79
CA ILE A 115 -7.76 -2.56 -1.94
C ILE A 115 -9.22 -2.68 -2.36
N ARG A 116 -10.14 -2.00 -1.65
CA ARG A 116 -11.58 -2.04 -1.97
C ARG A 116 -11.88 -1.53 -3.38
N ILE A 117 -11.41 -0.34 -3.77
CA ILE A 117 -11.60 0.16 -5.13
C ILE A 117 -10.96 -0.79 -6.15
N GLY A 118 -9.76 -1.29 -5.86
CA GLY A 118 -9.04 -2.18 -6.75
C GLY A 118 -9.83 -3.46 -7.04
N ARG A 119 -10.60 -3.95 -6.06
CA ARG A 119 -11.52 -5.09 -6.26
C ARG A 119 -12.83 -4.67 -6.92
N ASP A 120 -13.51 -3.67 -6.37
CA ASP A 120 -14.84 -3.22 -6.84
C ASP A 120 -14.80 -2.72 -8.30
N CYS A 121 -13.69 -2.11 -8.72
CA CYS A 121 -13.50 -1.58 -10.07
C CYS A 121 -12.60 -2.44 -10.96
N ASN A 122 -12.12 -3.60 -10.48
CA ASN A 122 -11.21 -4.49 -11.20
C ASN A 122 -9.91 -3.79 -11.68
N ILE A 123 -9.20 -3.17 -10.74
CA ILE A 123 -7.89 -2.52 -10.93
C ILE A 123 -6.82 -3.33 -10.20
N PRO A 124 -6.36 -4.46 -10.74
CA PRO A 124 -5.39 -5.32 -10.05
C PRO A 124 -4.03 -4.63 -9.85
N GLU A 125 -3.68 -3.66 -10.70
CA GLU A 125 -2.38 -2.97 -10.71
C GLU A 125 -2.02 -2.27 -9.38
N ILE A 126 -3.02 -1.76 -8.65
CA ILE A 126 -2.79 -1.05 -7.38
C ILE A 126 -2.76 -1.99 -6.17
N LEU A 127 -3.27 -3.22 -6.31
CA LEU A 127 -3.47 -4.14 -5.20
C LEU A 127 -2.17 -4.61 -4.52
N PRO A 128 -1.11 -5.06 -5.25
CA PRO A 128 0.08 -5.60 -4.59
C PRO A 128 0.71 -4.59 -3.65
N LEU A 129 0.81 -3.35 -4.11
CA LEU A 129 1.45 -2.28 -3.36
C LEU A 129 0.55 -1.71 -2.27
N ALA A 130 -0.78 -1.75 -2.45
CA ALA A 130 -1.73 -1.42 -1.39
C ALA A 130 -1.70 -2.45 -0.25
N TYR A 131 -1.66 -3.75 -0.56
CA TYR A 131 -1.48 -4.80 0.45
C TYR A 131 -0.11 -4.69 1.14
N TYR A 132 0.96 -4.45 0.38
CA TYR A 132 2.28 -4.19 0.94
C TYR A 132 2.27 -2.98 1.88
N ALA A 133 1.68 -1.85 1.45
CA ALA A 133 1.52 -0.65 2.27
C ALA A 133 0.70 -0.93 3.53
N LEU A 134 -0.33 -1.79 3.49
CA LEU A 134 -1.09 -2.13 4.70
C LEU A 134 -0.25 -2.87 5.75
N SER A 135 0.79 -3.60 5.32
CA SER A 135 1.68 -4.35 6.22
C SER A 135 2.45 -3.41 7.15
N TRP A 136 2.63 -2.16 6.73
CA TRP A 136 3.28 -1.10 7.47
C TRP A 136 2.61 -0.77 8.79
N GLN A 137 1.36 -1.15 9.02
CA GLN A 137 0.78 -1.00 10.34
C GLN A 137 1.27 -2.13 11.25
N PRO A 138 1.85 -1.82 12.43
CA PRO A 138 2.08 -2.83 13.46
C PRO A 138 0.78 -3.59 13.72
N THR A 139 0.85 -4.91 13.90
CA THR A 139 -0.30 -5.67 14.41
C THR A 139 -0.69 -5.05 15.75
N PRO A 140 -1.90 -4.50 15.89
CA PRO A 140 -2.29 -3.86 17.13
C PRO A 140 -2.17 -4.90 18.25
N LYS A 141 -1.29 -4.65 19.21
CA LYS A 141 -1.38 -5.35 20.49
C LYS A 141 -2.74 -4.97 21.08
N LEU A 142 -3.45 -5.98 21.60
CA LEU A 142 -4.75 -5.79 22.24
C LEU A 142 -4.68 -4.56 23.15
N SER A 143 -5.58 -3.61 22.93
CA SER A 143 -5.95 -2.51 23.81
C SER A 143 -5.30 -1.13 23.71
N ASP A 144 -4.54 -0.73 22.67
CA ASP A 144 -4.18 0.69 22.60
C ASP A 144 -4.06 1.34 21.22
N SER A 145 -4.85 2.41 21.08
CA SER A 145 -4.80 3.52 20.11
C SER A 145 -5.01 3.21 18.62
N VAL A 146 -5.94 3.98 18.05
CA VAL A 146 -6.14 4.23 16.62
C VAL A 146 -4.80 4.18 15.88
N SER A 147 -4.72 3.37 14.81
CA SER A 147 -3.50 3.23 14.03
C SER A 147 -2.93 4.61 13.67
N ARG A 148 -1.60 4.78 13.73
CA ARG A 148 -0.91 6.07 13.40
C ARG A 148 -1.37 6.67 12.06
N PHE A 149 -1.86 5.82 11.16
CA PHE A 149 -2.33 6.17 9.83
C PHE A 149 -3.86 6.18 9.68
N GLY A 150 -4.61 5.78 10.71
CA GLY A 150 -6.08 5.72 10.69
C GLY A 150 -6.68 4.69 9.73
N TRP A 151 -5.89 3.78 9.16
CA TRP A 151 -6.42 2.74 8.26
C TRP A 151 -7.05 1.63 9.09
N ASP A 152 -8.34 1.41 8.86
CA ASP A 152 -9.14 0.41 9.55
C ASP A 152 -9.09 -0.93 8.81
N ARG A 153 -8.29 -1.87 9.32
CA ARG A 153 -8.20 -3.23 8.77
C ARG A 153 -9.49 -4.03 8.89
N GLN A 154 -10.38 -3.67 9.83
CA GLN A 154 -11.66 -4.37 10.00
C GLN A 154 -12.62 -4.10 8.84
N ALA A 155 -12.32 -3.09 8.02
CA ALA A 155 -13.04 -2.84 6.79
C ALA A 155 -12.72 -3.87 5.68
N LEU A 156 -11.66 -4.68 5.80
CA LEU A 156 -11.36 -5.70 4.80
C LEU A 156 -12.21 -6.96 5.00
N SER A 157 -12.58 -7.60 3.89
CA SER A 157 -13.22 -8.91 3.89
C SER A 157 -12.27 -10.00 4.41
N ARG A 158 -12.82 -11.16 4.77
CA ARG A 158 -12.02 -12.31 5.20
C ARG A 158 -11.00 -12.74 4.14
N GLU A 159 -11.42 -12.79 2.88
CA GLU A 159 -10.56 -13.13 1.75
C GLU A 159 -9.42 -12.12 1.57
N GLU A 160 -9.72 -10.82 1.71
CA GLU A 160 -8.71 -9.76 1.63
C GLU A 160 -7.69 -9.83 2.77
N LEU A 161 -8.14 -10.18 3.97
CA LEU A 161 -7.26 -10.42 5.12
C LEU A 161 -6.40 -11.67 4.94
N GLU A 162 -6.93 -12.73 4.34
CA GLU A 162 -6.18 -13.94 4.01
C GLU A 162 -5.06 -13.62 2.99
N ILE A 163 -5.37 -12.89 1.91
CA ILE A 163 -4.38 -12.39 0.94
C ILE A 163 -3.31 -11.55 1.64
N PHE A 164 -3.72 -10.60 2.48
CA PHE A 164 -2.82 -9.75 3.23
C PHE A 164 -1.85 -10.56 4.11
N ASN A 165 -2.36 -11.54 4.86
CA ASN A 165 -1.55 -12.37 5.75
C ASN A 165 -0.59 -13.27 4.96
N LEU A 166 -1.08 -13.91 3.89
CA LEU A 166 -0.26 -14.75 3.00
C LEU A 166 0.88 -13.95 2.37
N GLY A 167 0.61 -12.75 1.86
CA GLY A 167 1.67 -11.93 1.28
C GLY A 167 2.65 -11.42 2.33
N LYS A 168 2.19 -11.12 3.56
CA LYS A 168 3.10 -10.79 4.67
C LYS A 168 4.04 -11.95 5.01
N GLU A 169 3.53 -13.17 5.09
CA GLU A 169 4.34 -14.38 5.29
C GLU A 169 5.28 -14.63 4.10
N GLY A 170 4.77 -14.46 2.88
CA GLY A 170 5.54 -14.58 1.64
C GLY A 170 6.73 -13.63 1.58
N ILE A 171 6.58 -12.37 2.04
CA ILE A 171 7.70 -11.42 2.14
C ILE A 171 8.78 -11.95 3.07
N LEU A 172 8.41 -12.50 4.23
CA LEU A 172 9.38 -13.06 5.18
C LEU A 172 10.10 -14.27 4.56
N THR A 173 9.35 -15.18 3.95
CA THR A 173 9.91 -16.35 3.26
C THR A 173 10.87 -15.94 2.15
N PHE A 174 10.48 -14.96 1.31
CA PHE A 174 11.33 -14.42 0.26
C PHE A 174 12.66 -13.89 0.81
N ILE A 175 12.63 -13.14 1.91
CA ILE A 175 13.85 -12.63 2.55
C ILE A 175 14.67 -13.78 3.13
N LEU A 176 14.04 -14.76 3.77
CA LEU A 176 14.74 -15.92 4.32
C LEU A 176 15.47 -16.70 3.22
N GLU A 177 14.83 -16.97 2.09
CA GLU A 177 15.46 -17.65 0.94
C GLU A 177 16.65 -16.85 0.39
N HIS A 178 16.52 -15.54 0.26
CA HIS A 178 17.60 -14.68 -0.21
C HIS A 178 18.72 -14.49 0.83
N SER A 179 18.43 -14.67 2.12
CA SER A 179 19.41 -14.72 3.21
C SER A 179 20.11 -16.08 3.32
N ALA A 180 19.42 -17.16 2.92
CA ALA A 180 19.88 -18.55 2.97
C ALA A 180 20.66 -18.97 1.71
N MET A 181 20.69 -18.13 0.67
CA MET A 181 21.59 -18.34 -0.49
C MET A 181 23.05 -18.20 -0.07
N ASP A 182 23.59 -19.34 0.35
CA ASP A 182 24.98 -19.76 0.50
C ASP A 182 25.99 -18.65 0.83
N PRO A 183 26.11 -18.30 2.12
CA PRO A 183 27.18 -17.46 2.65
C PRO A 183 28.59 -17.97 2.30
N THR A 184 28.70 -19.27 1.96
CA THR A 184 29.95 -19.98 1.67
C THR A 184 30.33 -20.07 0.18
N ASN A 185 29.43 -19.83 -0.80
CA ASN A 185 29.78 -20.11 -2.21
C ASN A 185 30.41 -18.95 -3.02
N LEU A 186 30.38 -17.67 -2.63
CA LEU A 186 30.91 -16.61 -3.52
C LEU A 186 31.50 -15.35 -2.86
N TRP A 187 31.45 -15.18 -1.53
CA TRP A 187 31.98 -13.95 -0.93
C TRP A 187 33.39 -14.12 -0.36
N MET A 188 34.36 -14.16 -1.27
CA MET A 188 35.77 -14.07 -0.90
C MET A 188 36.22 -12.62 -1.02
N CYS A 189 36.45 -11.98 0.13
CA CYS A 189 37.16 -10.71 0.15
C CYS A 189 38.62 -10.95 -0.29
N GLY A 190 39.01 -10.49 -1.47
CA GLY A 190 40.40 -10.65 -1.97
C GLY A 190 41.45 -9.82 -1.22
N GLN A 191 41.08 -9.16 -0.13
CA GLN A 191 41.96 -8.30 0.68
C GLN A 191 42.52 -9.08 1.86
N ARG A 192 43.85 -9.10 2.02
CA ARG A 192 44.56 -9.92 3.03
C ARG A 192 44.18 -9.61 4.48
N GLU A 193 43.75 -8.38 4.76
CA GLU A 193 43.40 -7.89 6.11
C GLU A 193 41.87 -7.80 6.33
N CYS A 194 41.10 -8.17 5.31
CA CYS A 194 39.66 -8.14 5.38
C CYS A 194 39.17 -9.40 6.09
N SER A 195 39.05 -9.29 7.41
CA SER A 195 38.35 -10.23 8.28
C SER A 195 36.84 -10.17 8.07
N GLY A 196 36.38 -10.05 6.81
CA GLY A 196 34.98 -10.16 6.39
C GLY A 196 34.51 -11.59 6.61
N ARG A 197 34.36 -11.94 7.88
CA ARG A 197 33.93 -13.24 8.37
C ARG A 197 32.51 -13.42 7.87
N LEU A 198 32.23 -14.62 7.40
CA LEU A 198 30.89 -15.22 7.31
C LEU A 198 29.95 -14.68 8.42
N ASP A 199 30.48 -14.58 9.64
CA ASP A 199 29.84 -14.03 10.84
C ASP A 199 29.22 -12.64 10.65
N ALA A 200 29.90 -11.69 10.00
CA ALA A 200 29.37 -10.34 9.80
C ALA A 200 28.15 -10.33 8.86
N VAL A 201 28.17 -11.17 7.83
CA VAL A 201 27.04 -11.34 6.90
C VAL A 201 25.87 -12.02 7.62
N LEU A 202 26.15 -13.04 8.43
CA LEU A 202 25.15 -13.74 9.22
C LEU A 202 24.52 -12.82 10.28
N LEU A 203 25.32 -11.99 10.96
CA LEU A 203 24.84 -11.00 11.93
C LEU A 203 23.95 -9.95 11.27
N LEU A 204 24.36 -9.43 10.10
CA LEU A 204 23.55 -8.51 9.31
C LEU A 204 22.19 -9.12 8.94
N TRP A 205 22.17 -10.32 8.38
CA TRP A 205 20.89 -10.96 8.02
C TRP A 205 20.03 -11.28 9.23
N ARG A 206 20.64 -11.72 10.34
CA ARG A 206 19.94 -11.92 11.60
C ARG A 206 19.29 -10.63 12.09
N GLU A 207 19.99 -9.50 12.01
CA GLU A 207 19.45 -8.19 12.37
C GLU A 207 18.27 -7.83 11.45
N ILE A 208 18.43 -7.94 10.13
CA ILE A 208 17.37 -7.68 9.15
C ILE A 208 16.12 -8.54 9.45
N ILE A 209 16.28 -9.84 9.64
CA ILE A 209 15.18 -10.76 9.94
C ILE A 209 14.51 -10.37 11.27
N THR A 210 15.29 -10.02 12.28
CA THR A 210 14.77 -9.60 13.59
C THR A 210 13.95 -8.32 13.47
N GLU A 211 14.42 -7.34 12.69
CA GLU A 211 13.69 -6.11 12.43
C GLU A 211 12.40 -6.37 11.64
N LEU A 212 12.43 -7.26 10.64
CA LEU A 212 11.25 -7.63 9.85
C LEU A 212 10.16 -8.33 10.66
N MET A 213 10.54 -9.17 11.63
CA MET A 213 9.57 -9.78 12.55
C MET A 213 8.83 -8.73 13.37
N MET A 214 9.48 -7.61 13.70
CA MET A 214 8.89 -6.52 14.46
C MET A 214 8.12 -5.53 13.58
N ARG A 215 8.59 -5.30 12.34
CA ARG A 215 8.05 -4.30 11.42
C ARG A 215 8.25 -4.75 9.96
N PRO A 216 7.19 -5.10 9.21
CA PRO A 216 7.33 -5.65 7.86
C PRO A 216 7.53 -4.57 6.78
N TYR A 217 8.43 -3.61 7.01
CA TYR A 217 8.82 -2.57 6.03
C TYR A 217 10.00 -3.00 5.18
N ALA A 218 9.93 -4.17 4.55
CA ALA A 218 11.09 -4.81 3.94
C ALA A 218 11.82 -3.95 2.89
N LEU A 219 11.09 -3.24 2.03
CA LEU A 219 11.70 -2.35 1.03
C LEU A 219 12.49 -1.20 1.68
N LEU A 220 11.93 -0.58 2.73
CA LEU A 220 12.58 0.53 3.43
C LEU A 220 13.80 0.04 4.20
N LEU A 221 13.64 -1.08 4.92
CA LEU A 221 14.72 -1.69 5.71
C LEU A 221 15.92 -2.06 4.83
N LEU A 222 15.68 -2.74 3.70
CA LEU A 222 16.75 -3.10 2.76
C LEU A 222 17.44 -1.85 2.19
N ARG A 223 16.69 -0.78 1.90
CA ARG A 223 17.24 0.51 1.44
C ARG A 223 18.13 1.15 2.50
N GLN A 224 17.66 1.20 3.74
CA GLN A 224 18.39 1.79 4.87
C GLN A 224 19.67 1.01 5.17
N LYS A 225 19.59 -0.30 5.35
CA LYS A 225 20.77 -1.16 5.60
C LYS A 225 21.77 -1.08 4.44
N ALA A 226 21.31 -1.05 3.19
CA ALA A 226 22.20 -0.87 2.04
C ALA A 226 22.96 0.47 2.08
N SER A 227 22.31 1.54 2.53
CA SER A 227 22.91 2.87 2.70
C SER A 227 23.89 2.91 3.87
N GLU A 228 23.50 2.35 5.03
CA GLU A 228 24.33 2.29 6.23
C GLU A 228 25.63 1.52 5.98
N ILE A 229 25.53 0.35 5.37
CA ILE A 229 26.69 -0.47 5.00
C ILE A 229 27.61 0.30 4.06
N ARG A 230 27.07 0.96 3.03
CA ARG A 230 27.88 1.73 2.08
C ARG A 230 28.67 2.85 2.79
N ASN A 231 28.08 3.46 3.80
CA ASN A 231 28.61 4.64 4.48
C ASN A 231 29.37 4.33 5.79
N ASP A 232 29.65 3.05 6.09
CA ASP A 232 30.30 2.64 7.36
C ASP A 232 29.49 2.93 8.64
N LYS A 233 28.17 2.97 8.51
CA LYS A 233 27.26 3.29 9.63
C LYS A 233 26.53 2.07 10.19
N CYS A 234 26.79 0.88 9.65
CA CYS A 234 26.14 -0.37 10.08
C CYS A 234 27.03 -1.07 11.12
N GLU A 235 26.66 -1.00 12.39
CA GLU A 235 27.42 -1.61 13.49
C GLU A 235 27.48 -3.14 13.38
N ALA A 236 26.42 -3.78 12.88
CA ALA A 236 26.36 -5.22 12.67
C ALA A 236 27.28 -5.72 11.53
N PHE A 237 27.82 -4.81 10.70
CA PHE A 237 28.61 -5.16 9.52
C PHE A 237 29.89 -4.32 9.39
N VAL A 238 30.91 -4.69 10.17
CA VAL A 238 32.25 -4.08 10.10
C VAL A 238 33.08 -4.84 9.05
N SER A 239 33.38 -4.21 7.92
CA SER A 239 34.19 -4.82 6.86
C SER A 239 34.89 -3.80 5.96
N CYS A 240 35.78 -4.27 5.08
CA CYS A 240 36.48 -3.41 4.14
C CYS A 240 35.52 -2.73 3.14
N VAL A 241 36.00 -1.67 2.47
CA VAL A 241 35.20 -0.91 1.48
C VAL A 241 34.66 -1.80 0.35
N SER A 242 35.45 -2.77 -0.14
CA SER A 242 35.01 -3.69 -1.20
C SER A 242 33.84 -4.57 -0.74
N CYS A 243 33.95 -5.14 0.47
CA CYS A 243 32.90 -5.92 1.11
C CYS A 243 31.61 -5.11 1.29
N ARG A 244 31.71 -3.90 1.82
CA ARG A 244 30.59 -2.98 1.98
C ARG A 244 29.92 -2.65 0.64
N SER A 245 30.70 -2.40 -0.39
CA SER A 245 30.17 -2.14 -1.74
C SER A 245 29.39 -3.34 -2.31
N GLN A 246 29.95 -4.54 -2.17
CA GLN A 246 29.32 -5.77 -2.68
C GLN A 246 28.01 -6.10 -1.94
N ILE A 247 28.01 -6.06 -0.61
CA ILE A 247 26.82 -6.33 0.19
C ILE A 247 25.75 -5.25 -0.01
N SER A 248 26.13 -3.96 -0.05
CA SER A 248 25.20 -2.87 -0.37
C SER A 248 24.55 -3.05 -1.74
N LYS A 249 25.30 -3.53 -2.74
CA LYS A 249 24.76 -3.85 -4.07
C LYS A 249 23.77 -5.02 -3.99
N LYS A 250 24.14 -6.10 -3.30
CA LYS A 250 23.27 -7.28 -3.12
C LYS A 250 21.95 -6.92 -2.44
N LEU A 251 21.96 -6.12 -1.38
CA LEU A 251 20.74 -5.68 -0.71
C LEU A 251 19.83 -4.86 -1.63
N ARG A 252 20.39 -4.00 -2.50
CA ARG A 252 19.62 -3.27 -3.51
C ARG A 252 19.02 -4.19 -4.56
N GLU A 253 19.75 -5.23 -4.97
CA GLU A 253 19.24 -6.26 -5.89
C GLU A 253 18.09 -7.05 -5.26
N VAL A 254 18.25 -7.50 -4.01
CA VAL A 254 17.18 -8.20 -3.27
C VAL A 254 15.96 -7.31 -3.12
N ARG A 255 16.15 -6.03 -2.79
CA ARG A 255 15.07 -5.04 -2.69
C ARG A 255 14.30 -4.89 -4.00
N LYS A 256 15.03 -4.77 -5.12
CA LYS A 256 14.42 -4.64 -6.44
C LYS A 256 13.59 -5.87 -6.78
N ARG A 257 14.15 -7.07 -6.58
CA ARG A 257 13.43 -8.33 -6.80
C ARG A 257 12.21 -8.46 -5.91
N LEU A 258 12.31 -8.09 -4.63
CA LEU A 258 11.17 -8.09 -3.72
C LEU A 258 10.02 -7.23 -4.26
N PHE A 259 10.33 -6.02 -4.76
CA PHE A 259 9.33 -5.14 -5.35
C PHE A 259 8.65 -5.77 -6.57
N GLU A 260 9.43 -6.39 -7.46
CA GLU A 260 8.94 -7.09 -8.65
C GLU A 260 8.10 -8.33 -8.31
N GLU A 261 8.39 -8.99 -7.19
CA GLU A 261 7.68 -10.18 -6.71
C GLU A 261 6.41 -9.88 -5.90
N LEU A 262 6.16 -8.62 -5.50
CA LEU A 262 4.96 -8.27 -4.72
C LEU A 262 3.65 -8.81 -5.35
N PRO A 263 3.40 -8.72 -6.67
CA PRO A 263 2.18 -9.27 -7.26
C PRO A 263 2.02 -10.77 -7.03
N ASN A 264 3.11 -11.54 -7.13
CA ASN A 264 3.10 -12.98 -6.90
C ASN A 264 2.90 -13.30 -5.42
N LEU A 265 3.57 -12.57 -4.52
CA LEU A 265 3.46 -12.76 -3.08
C LEU A 265 2.03 -12.49 -2.57
N PHE A 266 1.35 -11.50 -3.14
CA PHE A 266 -0.04 -11.18 -2.80
C PHE A 266 -1.07 -11.89 -3.70
N GLN A 267 -0.65 -12.82 -4.56
CA GLN A 267 -1.52 -13.62 -5.44
C GLN A 267 -2.53 -12.79 -6.25
N VAL A 268 -2.13 -11.59 -6.65
CA VAL A 268 -2.97 -10.67 -7.42
C VAL A 268 -2.52 -10.74 -8.86
N CYS A 269 -3.32 -11.41 -9.70
CA CYS A 269 -3.06 -11.52 -11.12
C CYS A 269 -3.09 -10.14 -11.77
N LEU A 270 -1.93 -9.68 -12.27
CA LEU A 270 -1.87 -8.59 -13.22
C LEU A 270 -2.27 -9.18 -14.58
N SER A 271 -3.46 -8.81 -15.06
CA SER A 271 -3.99 -9.21 -16.37
C SER A 271 -3.17 -8.64 -17.52
#